data_AF-A0A2R5FGC6-F1
#
_entry.id   AF-A0A2R5FGC6-F1
#
_cell.length_a   1.000
_cell.length_b   1.000
_cell.length_c   1.000
_cell.angle_alpha   90.00
_cell.angle_beta   90.00
_cell.angle_gamma   90.00
#
_symmetry.space_group_name_H-M   'P 1'
#
loop_
_entity.id
_entity.type
_entity.pdbx_description
1 polymer ?
#
loop_
_entity_poly.entity_id
_entity_poly.type
_entity_poly.pdbx_seq_one_letter_code
_entity_poly.pdbx_strand_id
1 'polypeptide(L)' 'MFARITDSNGSIVTIVDRKVVTHQNGQIIDRFIDKNGNIYLERPQSEVIDGIEIINALRIGAESFYQMQGLGISIGRTE' A
#
# COMPACT_ATOMS: atom_id res chain seq x y z
N MET A 1 -8.16 -6.54 0.02
CA MET A 1 -6.98 -6.46 -0.87
C MET A 1 -5.78 -6.18 0.01
N PHE A 2 -4.64 -6.79 -0.29
CA PHE A 2 -3.38 -6.53 0.40
C PHE A 2 -2.26 -6.34 -0.62
N ALA A 3 -1.14 -5.77 -0.20
CA ALA A 3 0.10 -5.77 -0.95
C ALA A 3 1.25 -6.32 -0.09
N ARG A 4 2.06 -7.18 -0.70
CA ARG A 4 3.29 -7.71 -0.10
C ARG A 4 4.47 -6.92 -0.66
N ILE A 5 5.26 -6.38 0.26
CA ILE A 5 6.47 -5.61 -0.02
C ILE A 5 7.67 -6.50 0.25
N THR A 6 8.55 -6.67 -0.75
CA THR A 6 9.76 -7.48 -0.65
C THR A 6 11.01 -6.67 -0.89
N ASP A 7 12.12 -7.07 -0.29
CA ASP A 7 13.44 -6.54 -0.61
C ASP A 7 13.93 -7.05 -1.98
N SER A 8 15.13 -6.62 -2.37
CA SER A 8 15.78 -7.01 -3.62
C SER A 8 16.13 -8.50 -3.71
N ASN A 9 16.15 -9.22 -2.58
CA ASN A 9 16.36 -10.66 -2.52
C ASN A 9 15.02 -11.45 -2.54
N GLY A 10 13.89 -10.75 -2.62
CA GLY A 10 12.55 -11.35 -2.58
C GLY A 10 12.06 -11.68 -1.17
N SER A 11 12.79 -11.30 -0.12
CA SER A 11 12.36 -11.51 1.27
C SER A 11 11.28 -10.50 1.65
N ILE A 12 10.27 -10.95 2.40
CA ILE A 12 9.15 -10.08 2.81
C ILE A 12 9.65 -9.05 3.83
N VAL A 13 9.51 -7.77 3.48
CA VAL A 13 9.74 -6.64 4.39
C VAL A 13 8.49 -6.41 5.23
N THR A 14 7.33 -6.29 4.58
CA THR A 14 6.05 -6.11 5.26
C THR A 14 4.87 -6.52 4.36
N ILE A 15 3.69 -6.63 4.98
CA ILE A 15 2.41 -6.78 4.31
C ILE A 15 1.55 -5.60 4.73
N VAL A 16 0.93 -4.95 3.74
CA VAL A 16 0.03 -3.82 3.94
C VAL A 16 -1.36 -4.20 3.46
N ASP A 17 -2.38 -3.86 4.24
CA ASP A 17 -3.78 -4.11 3.91
C ASP A 17 -4.45 -2.82 3.45
N ARG A 18 -5.31 -2.92 2.44
CA ARG A 18 -6.21 -1.83 2.05
C ARG A 18 -7.33 -1.71 3.08
N LYS A 19 -7.47 -0.54 3.69
CA LYS A 19 -8.62 -0.13 4.50
C LYS A 19 -9.31 1.06 3.84
N VAL A 20 -10.63 0.99 3.71
CA VAL A 20 -11.45 2.13 3.32
C VAL A 20 -11.84 2.88 4.59
N VAL A 21 -11.52 4.17 4.67
CA VAL A 21 -11.85 4.98 5.85
C VAL A 21 -12.52 6.29 5.42
N THR A 22 -13.42 6.80 6.27
CA THR A 22 -14.11 8.07 6.06
C THR A 22 -13.53 9.12 7.00
N HIS A 23 -13.02 10.22 6.46
CA HIS A 23 -12.52 11.36 7.22
C HIS A 23 -13.68 12.23 7.75
N GLN A 24 -13.40 13.08 8.76
CA GLN A 24 -14.40 13.94 9.38
C GLN A 24 -15.06 14.93 8.40
N ASN A 25 -14.36 15.29 7.31
CA ASN A 25 -14.87 16.12 6.22
C ASN A 25 -15.77 15.35 5.22
N GLY A 26 -16.07 14.08 5.48
CA GLY A 26 -16.87 13.20 4.61
C GLY A 26 -16.10 12.57 3.46
N GLN A 27 -14.80 12.86 3.30
CA GLN A 27 -13.98 12.26 2.25
C GLN A 27 -13.73 10.78 2.55
N ILE A 28 -14.02 9.92 1.58
CA ILE A 28 -13.71 8.48 1.65
C ILE A 28 -12.34 8.26 1.00
N ILE A 29 -11.43 7.60 1.71
CA ILE A 29 -10.07 7.33 1.25
C ILE A 29 -9.74 5.85 1.30
N ASP A 30 -8.90 5.44 0.36
CA ASP A 30 -8.18 4.18 0.40
C ASP A 30 -6.86 4.37 1.12
N ARG A 31 -6.68 3.63 2.21
CA ARG A 31 -5.47 3.65 3.04
C ARG A 31 -4.80 2.27 2.99
N PHE A 32 -3.54 2.22 2.57
CA PHE A 32 -2.73 1.01 2.66
C PHE A 32 -1.83 1.09 3.89
N ILE A 33 -2.08 0.20 4.84
CA ILE A 33 -1.52 0.26 6.19
C ILE A 33 -0.98 -1.10 6.63
N ASP A 34 0.15 -1.12 7.32
CA ASP A 34 0.67 -2.37 7.89
C ASP A 34 0.05 -2.71 9.26
N LYS A 35 0.40 -3.88 9.79
CA LYS A 35 -0.05 -4.36 11.10
C LYS A 35 0.37 -3.47 12.28
N ASN A 36 1.42 -2.66 12.11
CA ASN A 36 1.93 -1.74 13.13
C ASN A 36 1.26 -0.36 13.05
N GLY A 37 0.41 -0.14 12.04
CA GLY A 37 -0.28 1.12 11.83
C GLY A 37 0.46 2.11 10.92
N ASN A 38 1.58 1.73 10.31
CA ASN A 38 2.30 2.61 9.38
C ASN A 38 1.55 2.68 8.04
N ILE A 39 1.41 3.90 7.51
CA ILE A 39 0.67 4.18 6.29
C ILE A 39 1.65 4.40 5.14
N TYR A 40 1.43 3.69 4.03
CA TYR A 40 2.32 3.71 2.85
C TYR A 40 1.68 4.39 1.65
N LEU A 41 0.35 4.49 1.64
CA LEU A 41 -0.40 5.18 0.61
C LEU A 41 -1.76 5.60 1.17
N GLU A 42 -2.12 6.87 0.94
CA GLU A 42 -3.49 7.36 1.04
C GLU A 42 -3.88 7.99 -0.29
N ARG A 43 -5.07 7.66 -0.78
CA ARG A 43 -5.65 8.27 -1.97
C ARG A 43 -7.16 8.41 -1.82
N PRO A 44 -7.81 9.33 -2.54
CA PRO A 44 -9.27 9.31 -2.68
C PRO A 44 -9.74 7.92 -3.10
N GLN A 45 -10.81 7.43 -2.47
CA GLN A 45 -11.35 6.11 -2.78
C GLN A 45 -11.86 6.09 -4.22
N SER A 46 -11.60 4.96 -4.89
CA SER A 46 -12.11 4.68 -6.22
C SER A 46 -12.70 3.27 -6.26
N GLU A 47 -13.82 3.13 -6.97
CA GLU A 47 -14.41 1.82 -7.26
C GLU A 47 -13.53 1.01 -8.24
N VAL A 48 -12.81 1.72 -9.12
CA VAL A 48 -11.85 1.13 -10.05
C VAL A 48 -10.44 1.26 -9.48
N ILE A 49 -9.75 0.13 -9.37
CA ILE A 49 -8.36 0.10 -8.89
C ILE A 49 -7.45 -0.24 -10.06
N ASP A 50 -6.62 0.73 -10.46
CA ASP A 50 -5.48 0.46 -11.33
C ASP A 50 -4.36 -0.18 -10.51
N GLY A 51 -4.13 -1.48 -10.74
CA GLY A 51 -3.12 -2.23 -10.02
C GLY A 51 -1.68 -1.73 -10.26
N ILE A 52 -1.38 -1.20 -11.45
CA ILE A 52 -0.04 -0.67 -11.78
C ILE A 52 0.17 0.65 -11.04
N GLU A 53 -0.83 1.52 -11.03
CA GLU A 53 -0.79 2.79 -10.28
C GLU A 53 -0.56 2.52 -8.79
N ILE A 54 -1.33 1.59 -8.20
CA ILE A 54 -1.18 1.20 -6.79
C ILE A 54 0.20 0.61 -6.51
N ILE A 55 0.70 -0.29 -7.35
CA ILE A 55 2.05 -0.87 -7.21
C ILE A 55 3.10 0.22 -7.17
N ASN A 56 3.05 1.18 -8.10
CA ASN A 56 4.05 2.23 -8.19
C ASN A 56 3.97 3.19 -7.01
N ALA A 57 2.76 3.61 -6.62
CA ALA A 57 2.56 4.49 -5.48
C ALA A 57 3.02 3.83 -4.16
N LEU A 58 2.69 2.55 -3.95
CA LEU A 58 3.16 1.78 -2.80
C LEU A 58 4.67 1.60 -2.79
N ARG A 59 5.30 1.37 -3.95
CA ARG A 59 6.75 1.27 -4.05
C ARG A 59 7.41 2.57 -3.57
N ILE A 60 6.97 3.71 -4.11
CA ILE A 60 7.49 5.03 -3.73
C ILE A 60 7.32 5.28 -2.23
N GLY A 61 6.13 5.01 -1.69
CA GLY A 61 5.85 5.18 -0.26
C GLY A 61 6.73 4.29 0.62
N ALA A 62 6.91 3.03 0.25
CA ALA A 62 7.74 2.08 1.00
C ALA A 62 9.23 2.39 0.91
N GLU A 63 9.74 2.75 -0.27
CA GLU A 63 11.13 3.14 -0.48
C GLU A 63 11.48 4.39 0.33
N SER A 64 10.57 5.37 0.37
CA SER A 64 10.71 6.55 1.23
C SER A 64 10.70 6.21 2.72
N PHE A 65 9.83 5.30 3.16
CA PHE A 65 9.70 4.93 4.57
C PHE A 65 10.93 4.15 5.09
N TYR A 66 11.39 3.17 4.32
CA TYR A 66 12.52 2.31 4.69
C TYR A 66 13.89 2.88 4.30
N GLN A 67 13.93 3.98 3.52
CA GLN A 67 15.16 4.52 2.92
C GLN A 67 15.92 3.46 2.08
N MET A 68 15.16 2.62 1.37
CA MET A 68 15.66 1.53 0.52
C MET A 68 15.25 1.78 -0.94
N GLN A 69 15.96 1.17 -1.89
CA GLN A 69 15.60 1.16 -3.30
C GLN A 69 15.41 -0.26 -3.81
N GLY A 70 14.61 -0.39 -4.87
CA GLY A 70 14.40 -1.66 -5.55
C GLY A 70 13.42 -2.58 -4.81
N LEU A 71 12.46 -2.00 -4.08
CA LEU A 71 11.46 -2.81 -3.40
C LEU A 71 10.46 -3.42 -4.41
N GLY A 72 10.22 -4.72 -4.24
CA GLY A 72 9.21 -5.45 -4.99
C GLY A 72 7.83 -5.24 -4.36
N ILE A 73 6.81 -4.98 -5.17
CA ILE A 73 5.41 -4.89 -4.72
C ILE A 73 4.58 -5.91 -5.50
N SER A 74 3.82 -6.74 -4.77
CA SER A 74 2.83 -7.64 -5.36
C SER A 74 1.48 -7.43 -4.65
N ILE A 75 0.41 -7.34 -5.42
CA ILE A 75 -0.95 -7.14 -4.88
C ILE A 75 -1.70 -8.48 -4.86
N GLY A 76 -2.41 -8.76 -3.78
CA GLY A 76 -3.30 -9.91 -3.64
C GLY A 76 -4.72 -9.53 -3.23
N ARG A 77 -5.65 -10.46 -3.41
CA ARG A 77 -7.02 -10.35 -2.90
C ARG A 77 -7.10 -11.03 -1.53
N THR A 78 -7.79 -10.39 -0.59
CA THR A 78 -8.23 -11.05 0.63
C THR A 78 -9.51 -11.78 0.27
N GLU A 79 -9.55 -13.10 0.47
CA GLU A 79 -10.75 -13.93 0.33
C GLU A 79 -11.82 -13.56 1.36
#